data_AF-A0A7X8INQ4-F1
#
_entry.id   AF-A0A7X8INQ4-F1
#
_cell.length_a   1.000
_cell.length_b   1.000
_cell.length_c   1.000
_cell.angle_alpha   90.00
_cell.angle_beta   90.00
_cell.angle_gamma   90.00
#
_symmetry.space_group_name_H-M   'P 1'
#
loop_
_entity.id
_entity.type
_entity.pdbx_description
1 polymer ?
#
loop_
_entity_poly.entity_id
_entity_poly.type
_entity_poly.pdbx_seq_one_letter_code
_entity_poly.pdbx_strand_id
1 'polypeptide(L)'
;MENNIEQAPGKNRQTGPVIITVILIFFTIMSLMAPGKKLKEIRLKFGPEETSENQPDERLYSDSAYMALLKERSFLQARTSMAETDSVYMTLNLSDSTANLEISGVTVHSVKISSFRFSGILKRTDDYAISSMLAQPMNITGDLATIKKEPLMVKMAPKDTSEFKPDVIPDTSNYEPVNYILEMDNGIRIYVYQTTDTLKSNNRRRFYFDLRDRLSTAWQYAKSAAVFKVPEYHPFIKIRLPKADAKIIYRALPRKGQVAVYM
;
A
#
# COMPACT_ATOMS: atom_id res chain seq x y z
N MET A 1 29.63 68.80 -16.66
CA MET A 1 30.17 67.49 -17.07
C MET A 1 30.38 66.69 -15.79
N GLU A 2 29.30 66.26 -15.13
CA GLU A 2 28.66 64.94 -15.33
C GLU A 2 29.67 63.79 -15.27
N ASN A 3 29.75 63.11 -14.13
CA ASN A 3 29.10 61.82 -13.99
C ASN A 3 29.25 61.28 -12.55
N ASN A 4 28.12 61.23 -11.86
CA ASN A 4 27.86 60.31 -10.75
C ASN A 4 27.82 58.89 -11.32
N ILE A 5 28.66 57.99 -10.81
CA ILE A 5 28.44 56.54 -10.96
C ILE A 5 28.07 56.03 -9.58
N GLU A 6 26.76 55.99 -9.32
CA GLU A 6 26.18 55.20 -8.25
C GLU A 6 26.50 53.73 -8.50
N GLN A 7 27.30 53.12 -7.62
CA GLN A 7 27.43 51.67 -7.56
C GLN A 7 26.16 51.10 -6.91
N ALA A 8 25.33 50.44 -7.72
CA ALA A 8 24.14 49.72 -7.26
C ALA A 8 24.52 48.55 -6.34
N PRO A 9 23.74 48.29 -5.26
CA PRO A 9 24.09 47.28 -4.27
C PRO A 9 23.83 45.86 -4.80
N GLY A 10 24.89 45.06 -4.87
CA GLY A 10 24.83 43.61 -5.08
C GLY A 10 24.18 42.89 -3.90
N LYS A 11 22.84 42.84 -3.88
CA LYS A 11 22.09 42.17 -2.81
C LYS A 11 20.91 41.39 -3.40
N ASN A 12 21.18 40.24 -4.03
CA ASN A 12 20.11 39.28 -4.35
C ASN A 12 20.54 37.82 -4.60
N ARG A 13 21.80 37.45 -4.33
CA ARG A 13 22.27 36.08 -4.59
C ARG A 13 22.08 35.11 -3.42
N GLN A 14 21.81 35.62 -2.21
CA GLN A 14 21.65 34.81 -0.99
C GLN A 14 20.21 34.60 -0.52
N THR A 15 19.21 35.28 -1.09
CA THR A 15 17.80 35.16 -0.68
C THR A 15 17.16 33.84 -1.18
N GLY A 16 17.52 33.40 -2.39
CA GLY A 16 17.06 32.13 -2.97
C GLY A 16 17.31 30.87 -2.10
N PRO A 17 18.55 30.59 -1.65
CA PRO A 17 18.84 29.40 -0.85
C PRO A 17 18.16 29.43 0.54
N VAL A 18 17.96 30.62 1.13
CA VAL A 18 17.27 30.75 2.42
C VAL A 18 15.80 30.35 2.31
N ILE A 19 15.10 30.80 1.28
CA ILE A 19 13.69 30.46 1.04
C ILE A 19 13.52 28.95 0.83
N ILE A 20 14.40 28.32 0.04
CA ILE A 20 14.37 26.86 -0.19
C ILE A 20 14.56 26.11 1.12
N THR A 21 15.49 26.56 1.96
CA THR A 21 15.75 25.92 3.26
C THR A 21 14.54 26.00 4.17
N VAL A 22 13.87 27.16 4.25
CA VAL A 22 12.64 27.33 5.04
C VAL A 22 11.52 26.41 4.55
N ILE A 23 11.34 26.28 3.23
CA ILE A 23 10.34 25.38 2.64
C ILE A 23 10.65 23.92 2.98
N LEU A 24 11.92 23.51 2.94
CA LEU A 24 12.34 22.15 3.29
C LEU A 24 12.12 21.85 4.77
N ILE A 25 12.42 22.80 5.65
CA ILE A 25 12.17 22.68 7.09
C ILE A 25 10.66 22.53 7.34
N PHE A 26 9.84 23.40 6.75
CA PHE A 26 8.39 23.35 6.86
C PHE A 26 7.81 22.02 6.36
N PHE A 27 8.25 21.55 5.19
CA PHE A 27 7.86 20.27 4.64
C PHE A 27 8.23 19.10 5.58
N THR A 28 9.40 19.15 6.18
CA THR A 28 9.88 18.12 7.11
C THR A 28 9.01 18.06 8.37
N ILE A 29 8.69 19.21 8.97
CA ILE A 29 7.80 19.30 10.13
C ILE A 29 6.41 18.74 9.80
N MET A 30 5.83 19.15 8.66
CA MET A 30 4.52 18.67 8.23
C MET A 30 4.50 17.15 7.99
N SER A 31 5.57 16.61 7.41
CA SER A 31 5.73 15.16 7.19
C SER A 31 5.84 14.38 8.50
N LEU A 32 6.53 14.93 9.51
CA LEU A 32 6.66 14.32 10.85
C LEU A 32 5.33 14.33 11.62
N MET A 33 4.47 15.31 11.42
CA MET A 33 3.15 15.39 12.08
C MET A 33 2.09 14.48 11.45
N ALA A 34 2.23 14.12 10.17
CA ALA A 34 1.24 13.36 9.42
C ALA A 34 0.89 11.99 10.03
N PRO A 35 1.85 11.16 10.50
CA PRO A 35 1.56 9.90 11.19
C PRO A 35 0.71 10.09 12.44
N GLY A 36 1.01 11.11 13.25
CA GLY A 36 0.27 11.39 14.48
C GLY A 36 -1.16 11.83 14.20
N LYS A 37 -1.38 12.64 13.15
CA LYS A 37 -2.73 13.01 12.71
C LYS A 37 -3.53 11.80 12.24
N LYS A 38 -2.92 10.89 11.46
CA LYS A 38 -3.61 9.69 10.98
C LYS A 38 -3.99 8.74 12.10
N LEU A 39 -3.12 8.57 13.10
CA LEU A 39 -3.44 7.75 14.28
C LEU A 39 -4.64 8.32 15.04
N LYS A 40 -4.70 9.64 15.24
CA LYS A 40 -5.88 10.30 15.85
C LYS A 40 -7.15 10.07 15.03
N GLU A 41 -7.07 10.14 13.70
CA GLU A 41 -8.21 9.85 12.82
C GLU A 41 -8.70 8.40 12.97
N ILE A 42 -7.78 7.43 13.00
CA ILE A 42 -8.13 6.01 13.21
C ILE A 42 -8.79 5.83 14.58
N ARG A 43 -8.23 6.44 15.62
CA ARG A 43 -8.76 6.35 16.99
C ARG A 43 -10.14 7.00 17.12
N LEU A 44 -10.42 8.09 16.41
CA LEU A 44 -11.75 8.70 16.38
C LEU A 44 -12.79 7.85 15.64
N LYS A 45 -12.37 7.09 14.61
CA LYS A 45 -13.28 6.27 13.81
C LYS A 45 -13.52 4.87 14.37
N PHE A 46 -12.49 4.28 14.98
CA PHE A 46 -12.46 2.86 15.36
C PHE A 46 -12.10 2.65 16.84
N GLY A 47 -11.91 3.72 17.60
CA GLY A 47 -11.71 3.66 19.04
C GLY A 47 -12.97 3.20 19.77
N PRO A 48 -12.84 2.85 21.06
CA PRO A 48 -14.00 2.48 21.86
C PRO A 48 -14.97 3.66 21.94
N GLU A 49 -16.25 3.43 21.64
CA GLU A 49 -17.27 4.45 21.84
C GLU A 49 -17.43 4.69 23.35
N GLU A 50 -17.24 5.95 23.79
CA GLU A 50 -17.31 6.32 25.21
C GLU A 50 -18.69 6.09 25.85
N THR A 51 -19.72 5.71 25.07
CA THR A 51 -21.14 5.74 25.48
C THR A 51 -21.85 4.37 25.47
N SER A 52 -21.20 3.27 25.07
CA SER A 52 -21.87 1.95 25.05
C SER A 52 -21.81 1.24 26.41
N GLU A 53 -22.95 0.77 26.95
CA GLU A 53 -23.08 0.05 28.24
C GLU A 53 -22.19 -1.21 28.39
N ASN A 54 -21.63 -1.74 27.29
CA ASN A 54 -20.78 -2.93 27.26
C ASN A 54 -19.29 -2.60 27.03
N GLN A 55 -18.75 -1.59 27.72
CA GLN A 55 -17.33 -1.29 27.63
C GLN A 55 -16.51 -2.40 28.30
N PRO A 56 -15.56 -3.02 27.57
CA PRO A 56 -14.47 -3.73 28.21
C PRO A 56 -13.70 -2.75 29.10
N ASP A 57 -13.45 -3.13 30.36
CA ASP A 57 -12.60 -2.37 31.28
C ASP A 57 -11.30 -1.96 30.56
N GLU A 58 -10.89 -0.69 30.65
CA GLU A 58 -9.68 -0.20 29.96
C GLU A 58 -8.44 -1.01 30.32
N ARG A 59 -8.45 -1.66 31.49
CA ARG A 59 -7.43 -2.61 31.94
C ARG A 59 -7.28 -3.81 31.01
N LEU A 60 -8.35 -4.26 30.34
CA LEU A 60 -8.29 -5.36 29.38
C LEU A 60 -7.45 -4.98 28.15
N TYR A 61 -7.38 -3.70 27.78
CA TYR A 61 -6.50 -3.23 26.69
C TYR A 61 -5.01 -3.28 27.05
N SER A 62 -4.67 -3.42 28.34
CA SER A 62 -3.30 -3.62 28.78
C SER A 62 -2.89 -5.10 28.85
N ASP A 63 -3.86 -6.03 28.82
CA ASP A 63 -3.61 -7.46 28.84
C ASP A 63 -3.25 -7.97 27.43
N SER A 64 -2.08 -8.60 27.31
CA SER A 64 -1.59 -9.15 26.06
C SER A 64 -2.42 -10.35 25.58
N ALA A 65 -2.98 -11.15 26.49
CA ALA A 65 -3.79 -12.32 26.15
C ALA A 65 -5.12 -11.89 25.53
N TYR A 66 -5.79 -10.91 26.15
CA TYR A 66 -7.01 -10.33 25.60
C TYR A 66 -6.76 -9.67 24.24
N MET A 67 -5.64 -8.95 24.07
CA MET A 67 -5.27 -8.36 22.77
C MET A 67 -4.99 -9.39 21.68
N ALA A 68 -4.38 -10.52 22.00
CA ALA A 68 -4.19 -11.61 21.05
C ALA A 68 -5.55 -12.18 20.58
N LEU A 69 -6.46 -12.44 21.51
CA LEU A 69 -7.81 -12.91 21.20
C LEU A 69 -8.61 -11.88 20.42
N LEU A 70 -8.46 -10.59 20.71
CA LEU A 70 -9.12 -9.53 19.96
C LEU A 70 -8.64 -9.48 18.51
N LYS A 71 -7.33 -9.62 18.26
CA LYS A 71 -6.76 -9.68 16.91
C LYS A 71 -7.28 -10.88 16.14
N GLU A 72 -7.31 -12.04 16.78
CA GLU A 72 -7.84 -13.28 16.19
C GLU A 72 -9.33 -13.13 15.86
N ARG A 73 -10.14 -12.66 16.82
CA ARG A 73 -11.56 -12.37 16.60
C ARG A 73 -11.77 -11.41 15.44
N SER A 74 -11.00 -10.32 15.39
CA SER A 74 -11.12 -9.30 14.35
C SER A 74 -10.82 -9.89 12.97
N PHE A 75 -9.75 -10.68 12.86
CA PHE A 75 -9.41 -11.34 11.62
C PHE A 75 -10.47 -12.36 11.17
N LEU A 76 -10.95 -13.19 12.09
CA LEU A 76 -12.01 -14.16 11.79
C LEU A 76 -13.30 -13.47 11.38
N GLN A 77 -13.68 -12.38 12.05
CA GLN A 77 -14.83 -11.57 11.69
C GLN A 77 -14.71 -11.01 10.27
N ALA A 78 -13.58 -10.39 9.93
CA ALA A 78 -13.33 -9.89 8.58
C ALA A 78 -13.38 -11.03 7.55
N ARG A 79 -12.76 -12.17 7.85
CA ARG A 79 -12.74 -13.35 6.98
C ARG A 79 -14.14 -13.92 6.75
N THR A 80 -14.97 -14.00 7.78
CA THR A 80 -16.37 -14.42 7.66
C THR A 80 -17.17 -13.44 6.80
N SER A 81 -17.03 -12.12 7.02
CA SER A 81 -17.69 -11.12 6.16
C SER A 81 -17.27 -11.21 4.70
N MET A 82 -15.99 -11.53 4.41
CA MET A 82 -15.55 -11.73 3.02
C MET A 82 -16.09 -13.03 2.43
N ALA A 83 -16.17 -14.10 3.24
CA ALA A 83 -16.68 -15.40 2.82
C ALA A 83 -18.18 -15.38 2.48
N GLU A 84 -18.93 -14.42 3.01
CA GLU A 84 -20.32 -14.16 2.59
C GLU A 84 -20.40 -13.67 1.14
N THR A 85 -19.30 -13.11 0.60
CA THR A 85 -19.23 -12.73 -0.81
C THR A 85 -18.78 -13.91 -1.66
N ASP A 86 -19.48 -14.18 -2.77
CA ASP A 86 -19.11 -15.21 -3.76
C ASP A 86 -17.96 -14.73 -4.69
N SER A 87 -17.10 -13.86 -4.18
CA SER A 87 -16.00 -13.25 -4.94
C SER A 87 -14.66 -13.72 -4.40
N VAL A 88 -13.64 -13.71 -5.25
CA VAL A 88 -12.28 -14.04 -4.85
C VAL A 88 -11.75 -12.92 -3.93
N TYR A 89 -11.29 -13.26 -2.73
CA TYR A 89 -10.68 -12.33 -1.79
C TYR A 89 -9.32 -12.84 -1.30
N MET A 90 -8.54 -11.95 -0.70
CA MET A 90 -7.20 -12.26 -0.20
C MET A 90 -7.15 -12.17 1.32
N THR A 91 -6.59 -13.18 1.98
CA THR A 91 -6.24 -13.12 3.40
C THR A 91 -4.73 -13.08 3.55
N LEU A 92 -4.24 -12.17 4.39
CA LEU A 92 -2.83 -12.05 4.71
C LEU A 92 -2.62 -12.36 6.17
N ASN A 93 -1.96 -13.46 6.47
CA ASN A 93 -1.56 -13.80 7.82
C ASN A 93 -0.06 -13.48 7.98
N LEU A 94 0.22 -12.34 8.61
CA LEU A 94 1.60 -11.89 8.84
C LEU A 94 2.29 -12.66 9.97
N SER A 95 1.52 -13.21 10.92
CA SER A 95 2.04 -14.06 12.00
C SER A 95 2.62 -15.37 11.43
N ASP A 96 1.84 -16.07 10.61
CA ASP A 96 2.25 -17.33 9.96
C ASP A 96 3.01 -17.09 8.64
N SER A 97 3.18 -15.84 8.24
CA SER A 97 3.82 -15.45 6.98
C SER A 97 3.18 -16.13 5.76
N THR A 98 1.85 -16.14 5.68
CA THR A 98 1.11 -16.72 4.56
C THR A 98 0.19 -15.68 3.91
N ALA A 99 0.06 -15.77 2.59
CA ALA A 99 -0.95 -15.05 1.83
C ALA A 99 -1.82 -16.08 1.14
N ASN A 100 -3.13 -16.01 1.35
CA ASN A 100 -4.07 -16.95 0.77
C ASN A 100 -5.05 -16.22 -0.13
N LEU A 101 -5.44 -16.91 -1.19
CA LEU A 101 -6.53 -16.56 -2.06
C LEU A 101 -7.70 -17.48 -1.71
N GLU A 102 -8.83 -16.89 -1.37
CA GLU A 102 -9.99 -17.60 -0.87
C GLU A 102 -11.25 -17.22 -1.67
N ILE A 103 -12.19 -18.16 -1.75
CA ILE A 103 -13.51 -17.99 -2.33
C ILE A 103 -14.51 -18.64 -1.39
N SER A 104 -15.51 -17.90 -0.92
CA SER A 104 -16.60 -18.42 -0.08
C SER A 104 -16.09 -19.22 1.13
N GLY A 105 -15.02 -18.77 1.79
CA GLY A 105 -14.38 -19.42 2.94
C GLY A 105 -13.31 -20.47 2.61
N VAL A 106 -13.17 -20.87 1.34
CA VAL A 106 -12.29 -21.96 0.90
C VAL A 106 -10.99 -21.41 0.30
N THR A 107 -9.86 -21.90 0.79
CA THR A 107 -8.53 -21.54 0.25
C THR A 107 -8.27 -22.23 -1.09
N VAL A 108 -8.13 -21.43 -2.14
CA VAL A 108 -7.85 -21.89 -3.52
C VAL A 108 -6.36 -21.84 -3.83
N HIS A 109 -5.64 -20.86 -3.30
CA HIS A 109 -4.19 -20.73 -3.45
C HIS A 109 -3.57 -20.26 -2.15
N SER A 110 -2.44 -20.84 -1.76
CA SER A 110 -1.70 -20.41 -0.57
C SER A 110 -0.23 -20.24 -0.92
N VAL A 111 0.36 -19.14 -0.48
CA VAL A 111 1.77 -18.84 -0.69
C VAL A 111 2.44 -18.39 0.59
N LYS A 112 3.70 -18.79 0.76
CA LYS A 112 4.56 -18.32 1.84
C LYS A 112 5.15 -16.95 1.54
N ILE A 113 4.96 -16.01 2.45
CA ILE A 113 5.59 -14.69 2.46
C ILE A 113 7.06 -14.85 2.83
N SER A 114 7.96 -14.46 1.93
CA SER A 114 9.42 -14.55 2.18
C SER A 114 9.88 -13.52 3.21
N SER A 115 9.26 -12.34 3.22
CA SER A 115 9.51 -11.31 4.23
C SER A 115 8.42 -10.25 4.20
N PHE A 116 8.17 -9.60 5.33
CA PHE A 116 7.21 -8.51 5.44
C PHE A 116 7.74 -7.33 6.27
N ARG A 117 7.18 -6.15 6.03
CA ARG A 117 7.45 -4.90 6.76
C ARG A 117 6.18 -4.06 6.79
N PHE A 118 5.76 -3.59 7.95
CA PHE A 118 4.62 -2.69 8.08
C PHE A 118 5.01 -1.37 8.74
N SER A 119 4.18 -0.35 8.58
CA SER A 119 4.40 0.99 9.14
C SER A 119 4.34 0.99 10.67
N GLY A 120 5.08 1.91 11.31
CA GLY A 120 5.14 2.01 12.78
C GLY A 120 3.78 2.23 13.46
N ILE A 121 2.83 2.91 12.78
CA ILE A 121 1.45 3.11 13.26
C ILE A 121 0.74 1.76 13.51
N LEU A 122 1.02 0.75 12.69
CA LEU A 122 0.45 -0.59 12.83
C LEU A 122 1.16 -1.44 13.91
N LYS A 123 2.25 -0.96 14.51
CA LYS A 123 3.13 -1.76 15.37
C LYS A 123 2.86 -1.66 16.87
N ARG A 124 2.38 -0.51 17.39
CA ARG A 124 2.79 -0.18 18.77
C ARG A 124 1.94 0.71 19.67
N THR A 125 0.78 1.25 19.28
CA THR A 125 0.26 2.39 20.08
C THR A 125 -1.25 2.40 20.36
N ASP A 126 -2.09 1.77 19.56
CA ASP A 126 -3.54 1.70 19.81
C ASP A 126 -4.12 0.38 19.25
N ASP A 127 -3.66 -0.75 19.81
CA ASP A 127 -3.98 -2.11 19.32
C ASP A 127 -5.48 -2.36 19.16
N TYR A 128 -6.32 -1.77 20.03
CA TYR A 128 -7.78 -1.88 19.90
C TYR A 128 -8.31 -1.21 18.63
N ALA A 129 -8.00 0.06 18.40
CA ALA A 129 -8.53 0.80 17.25
C ALA A 129 -8.01 0.22 15.93
N ILE A 130 -6.76 -0.27 15.91
CA ILE A 130 -6.20 -0.97 14.76
C ILE A 130 -6.88 -2.33 14.55
N SER A 131 -7.10 -3.10 15.60
CA SER A 131 -7.81 -4.40 15.49
C SER A 131 -9.24 -4.21 15.02
N SER A 132 -9.96 -3.21 15.56
CA SER A 132 -11.31 -2.83 15.14
C SER A 132 -11.37 -2.39 13.68
N MET A 133 -10.40 -1.58 13.23
CA MET A 133 -10.26 -1.21 11.81
C MET A 133 -10.01 -2.43 10.91
N LEU A 134 -9.22 -3.41 11.37
CA LEU A 134 -8.93 -4.65 10.63
C LEU A 134 -10.04 -5.71 10.76
N ALA A 135 -11.01 -5.51 11.66
CA ALA A 135 -12.17 -6.39 11.80
C ALA A 135 -13.15 -6.26 10.63
N GLN A 136 -13.05 -5.17 9.86
CA GLN A 136 -13.82 -4.95 8.66
C GLN A 136 -13.00 -5.35 7.42
N PRO A 137 -13.61 -6.04 6.44
CA PRO A 137 -12.93 -6.36 5.20
C PRO A 137 -12.60 -5.08 4.43
N MET A 138 -11.35 -4.98 3.97
CA MET A 138 -10.87 -3.79 3.25
C MET A 138 -11.15 -3.96 1.76
N ASN A 139 -11.76 -2.97 1.13
CA ASN A 139 -11.99 -3.00 -0.32
C ASN A 139 -10.87 -2.32 -1.08
N ILE A 140 -10.47 -2.91 -2.21
CA ILE A 140 -9.49 -2.29 -3.12
C ILE A 140 -10.17 -1.13 -3.86
N THR A 141 -9.59 0.05 -3.70
CA THR A 141 -10.03 1.29 -4.36
C THR A 141 -9.22 1.57 -5.63
N GLY A 142 -7.94 1.21 -5.62
CA GLY A 142 -7.03 1.44 -6.72
C GLY A 142 -5.86 0.46 -6.69
N ASP A 143 -5.26 0.26 -7.86
CA ASP A 143 -4.09 -0.58 -8.00
C ASP A 143 -3.06 0.05 -8.95
N LEU A 144 -1.78 -0.07 -8.57
CA LEU A 144 -0.65 0.33 -9.41
C LEU A 144 0.26 -0.88 -9.57
N ALA A 145 0.40 -1.38 -10.80
CA ALA A 145 1.17 -2.59 -11.08
C ALA A 145 2.13 -2.43 -12.26
N THR A 146 3.20 -3.23 -12.26
CA THR A 146 4.10 -3.39 -13.40
C THR A 146 3.56 -4.34 -14.47
N ILE A 147 2.59 -5.18 -14.11
CA ILE A 147 1.94 -6.14 -15.01
C ILE A 147 0.48 -5.75 -15.24
N LYS A 148 -0.07 -6.12 -16.39
CA LYS A 148 -1.51 -5.96 -16.65
C LYS A 148 -2.31 -7.00 -15.88
N LYS A 149 -3.44 -6.56 -15.33
CA LYS A 149 -4.42 -7.39 -14.63
C LYS A 149 -4.96 -8.50 -15.54
N GLU A 150 -5.47 -8.11 -16.71
CA GLU A 150 -5.97 -9.00 -17.75
C GLU A 150 -5.01 -8.91 -18.96
N PRO A 151 -4.26 -9.98 -19.28
CA PRO A 151 -3.41 -9.99 -20.46
C PRO A 151 -4.29 -10.10 -21.71
N LEU A 152 -4.27 -9.06 -22.55
CA LEU A 152 -4.94 -9.08 -23.85
C LEU A 152 -4.02 -9.73 -24.89
N MET A 153 -4.49 -10.82 -25.50
CA MET A 153 -3.84 -11.42 -26.66
C MET A 153 -4.47 -10.83 -27.93
N VAL A 154 -3.77 -9.89 -28.57
CA VAL A 154 -4.22 -9.31 -29.84
C VAL A 154 -3.85 -10.29 -30.96
N LYS A 155 -4.84 -11.03 -31.45
CA LYS A 155 -4.70 -11.86 -32.65
C LYS A 155 -5.05 -11.03 -33.88
N MET A 156 -4.10 -10.88 -34.81
CA MET A 156 -4.41 -10.37 -36.14
C MET A 156 -4.81 -11.54 -37.03
N ALA A 157 -6.00 -11.47 -37.63
CA ALA A 157 -6.41 -12.46 -38.59
C ALA A 157 -5.47 -12.40 -39.81
N PRO A 158 -4.95 -13.55 -40.28
CA PRO A 158 -4.18 -13.58 -41.52
C PRO A 158 -5.08 -13.16 -42.67
N LYS A 159 -4.53 -12.38 -43.61
CA LYS A 159 -5.29 -11.94 -44.78
C LYS A 159 -5.47 -13.06 -45.80
N ASP A 160 -4.57 -14.05 -45.77
CA ASP A 160 -4.58 -15.22 -46.64
C ASP A 160 -4.08 -16.47 -45.90
N THR A 161 -4.52 -17.63 -46.36
CA THR A 161 -4.15 -18.97 -45.88
C THR A 161 -2.64 -19.23 -45.92
N SER A 162 -1.92 -18.58 -46.83
CA SER A 162 -0.45 -18.63 -46.95
C SER A 162 0.29 -17.87 -45.83
N GLU A 163 -0.37 -16.92 -45.15
CA GLU A 163 0.20 -16.14 -44.04
C GLU A 163 -0.11 -16.76 -42.65
N PHE A 164 -0.76 -17.94 -42.63
CA PHE A 164 -1.10 -18.61 -41.39
C PHE A 164 0.16 -19.01 -40.62
N LYS A 165 0.46 -18.26 -39.55
CA LYS A 165 1.45 -18.66 -38.56
C LYS A 165 0.74 -19.47 -37.48
N PRO A 166 1.13 -20.74 -37.24
CA PRO A 166 0.56 -21.52 -36.15
C PRO A 166 0.78 -20.78 -34.83
N ASP A 167 -0.19 -20.89 -33.91
CA ASP A 167 -0.15 -20.27 -32.60
C ASP A 167 1.16 -20.71 -31.88
N VAL A 168 2.13 -19.81 -31.82
CA VAL A 168 3.34 -20.03 -31.03
C VAL A 168 2.92 -19.94 -29.57
N ILE A 169 3.18 -20.99 -28.80
CA ILE A 169 3.00 -20.97 -27.35
C ILE A 169 3.74 -19.73 -26.84
N PRO A 170 3.07 -18.79 -26.13
CA PRO A 170 3.71 -17.56 -25.70
C PRO A 170 4.96 -17.93 -24.91
N ASP A 171 6.08 -17.32 -25.29
CA ASP A 171 7.38 -17.53 -24.68
C ASP A 171 7.25 -17.53 -23.14
N THR A 172 7.45 -18.71 -22.53
CA THR A 172 7.35 -18.93 -21.08
C THR A 172 8.47 -18.26 -20.30
N SER A 173 9.41 -17.63 -21.01
CA SER A 173 10.45 -16.79 -20.44
C SER A 173 9.82 -15.56 -19.79
N ASN A 174 9.39 -15.73 -18.54
CA ASN A 174 8.81 -14.69 -17.69
C ASN A 174 9.85 -13.58 -17.45
N TYR A 175 9.97 -12.58 -18.33
CA TYR A 175 10.93 -11.48 -18.18
C TYR A 175 10.37 -10.27 -17.43
N GLU A 176 9.05 -10.13 -17.32
CA GLU A 176 8.46 -8.94 -16.68
C GLU A 176 8.57 -9.01 -15.16
N PRO A 177 9.06 -7.95 -14.49
CA PRO A 177 9.02 -7.91 -13.03
C PRO A 177 7.57 -7.78 -12.55
N VAL A 178 7.24 -8.46 -11.47
CA VAL A 178 5.91 -8.40 -10.84
C VAL A 178 6.02 -7.63 -9.54
N ASN A 179 5.58 -6.37 -9.56
CA ASN A 179 5.39 -5.56 -8.37
C ASN A 179 4.06 -4.82 -8.51
N TYR A 180 3.30 -4.76 -7.42
CA TYR A 180 2.05 -4.02 -7.41
C TYR A 180 1.75 -3.44 -6.03
N ILE A 181 0.95 -2.38 -6.03
CA ILE A 181 0.44 -1.68 -4.86
C ILE A 181 -1.08 -1.74 -4.94
N LEU A 182 -1.71 -2.16 -3.86
CA LEU A 182 -3.15 -2.13 -3.68
C LEU A 182 -3.47 -1.02 -2.67
N GLU A 183 -4.32 -0.08 -3.07
CA GLU A 183 -4.82 0.98 -2.21
C GLU A 183 -6.18 0.57 -1.65
N MET A 184 -6.29 0.52 -0.32
CA MET A 184 -7.52 0.14 0.37
C MET A 184 -8.38 1.36 0.71
N ASP A 185 -9.68 1.12 0.90
CA ASP A 185 -10.67 2.12 1.32
C ASP A 185 -10.39 2.73 2.70
N ASN A 186 -9.87 1.95 3.64
CA ASN A 186 -9.43 2.44 4.96
C ASN A 186 -8.10 3.22 4.93
N GLY A 187 -7.50 3.40 3.75
CA GLY A 187 -6.28 4.17 3.54
C GLY A 187 -4.98 3.40 3.75
N ILE A 188 -5.04 2.08 3.99
CA ILE A 188 -3.86 1.21 4.03
C ILE A 188 -3.39 0.91 2.60
N ARG A 189 -2.07 0.91 2.38
CA ARG A 189 -1.45 0.47 1.12
C ARG A 189 -0.74 -0.86 1.30
N ILE A 190 -1.12 -1.85 0.51
CA ILE A 190 -0.46 -3.15 0.47
C ILE A 190 0.48 -3.21 -0.73
N TYR A 191 1.77 -3.29 -0.45
CA TYR A 191 2.83 -3.41 -1.43
C TYR A 191 3.23 -4.87 -1.55
N VAL A 192 3.15 -5.41 -2.76
CA VAL A 192 3.63 -6.77 -3.06
C VAL A 192 4.82 -6.66 -4.00
N TYR A 193 5.97 -7.14 -3.52
CA TYR A 193 7.19 -7.21 -4.30
C TYR A 193 7.54 -8.66 -4.61
N GLN A 194 8.01 -8.93 -5.82
CA GLN A 194 8.57 -10.25 -6.11
C GLN A 194 9.89 -10.48 -5.34
N THR A 195 10.11 -11.71 -4.90
CA THR A 195 11.41 -12.18 -4.42
C THR A 195 12.37 -12.25 -5.61
N THR A 196 13.48 -11.51 -5.50
CA THR A 196 14.51 -11.40 -6.54
C THR A 196 15.45 -12.59 -6.44
N ASP A 197 15.37 -13.53 -7.38
CA ASP A 197 16.32 -14.66 -7.38
C ASP A 197 17.58 -14.44 -8.23
N THR A 198 17.62 -13.60 -9.29
CA THR A 198 18.79 -13.70 -10.21
C THR A 198 19.31 -12.48 -10.96
N LEU A 199 18.68 -11.28 -11.00
CA LEU A 199 19.11 -10.23 -11.96
C LEU A 199 19.24 -8.80 -11.39
N LYS A 200 20.43 -8.19 -11.57
CA LYS A 200 20.71 -6.75 -11.30
C LYS A 200 19.73 -5.80 -12.01
N SER A 201 19.21 -6.18 -13.18
CA SER A 201 18.20 -5.43 -13.95
C SER A 201 16.88 -5.26 -13.18
N ASN A 202 16.51 -6.24 -12.36
CA ASN A 202 15.27 -6.24 -11.59
C ASN A 202 15.27 -5.14 -10.50
N ASN A 203 16.43 -4.88 -9.91
CA ASN A 203 16.59 -3.82 -8.90
C ASN A 203 16.34 -2.42 -9.48
N ARG A 204 16.76 -2.15 -10.72
CA ARG A 204 16.50 -0.84 -11.36
C ARG A 204 15.02 -0.62 -11.63
N ARG A 205 14.31 -1.64 -12.15
CA ARG A 205 12.86 -1.53 -12.42
C ARG A 205 12.05 -1.36 -11.15
N ARG A 206 12.40 -2.09 -10.09
CA ARG A 206 11.83 -1.88 -8.74
C ARG A 206 12.10 -0.46 -8.23
N PHE A 207 13.33 0.03 -8.40
CA PHE A 207 13.67 1.39 -8.01
C PHE A 207 12.83 2.44 -8.75
N TYR A 208 12.64 2.31 -10.06
CA TYR A 208 11.78 3.22 -10.83
C TYR A 208 10.31 3.13 -10.41
N PHE A 209 9.82 1.92 -10.12
CA PHE A 209 8.47 1.72 -9.60
C PHE A 209 8.28 2.43 -8.26
N ASP A 210 9.20 2.20 -7.31
CA ASP A 210 9.18 2.85 -6.00
C ASP A 210 9.37 4.38 -6.13
N LEU A 211 10.20 4.85 -7.06
CA LEU A 211 10.42 6.27 -7.30
C LEU A 211 9.17 6.94 -7.85
N ARG A 212 8.46 6.31 -8.79
CA ARG A 212 7.21 6.82 -9.34
C ARG A 212 6.13 6.96 -8.27
N ASP A 213 5.97 5.94 -7.42
CA ASP A 213 5.04 5.98 -6.27
C ASP A 213 5.40 7.11 -5.29
N ARG A 214 6.69 7.20 -4.94
CA ARG A 214 7.19 8.24 -4.02
C ARG A 214 7.07 9.64 -4.59
N LEU A 215 7.33 9.85 -5.88
CA LEU A 215 7.19 11.16 -6.53
C LEU A 215 5.73 11.59 -6.56
N SER A 216 4.81 10.68 -6.85
CA SER A 216 3.37 10.95 -6.78
C SER A 216 2.96 11.37 -5.36
N THR A 217 3.40 10.62 -4.36
CA THR A 217 3.13 10.92 -2.94
C THR A 217 3.78 12.25 -2.51
N ALA A 218 5.04 12.49 -2.88
CA ALA A 218 5.75 13.73 -2.58
C ALA A 218 5.09 14.94 -3.24
N TRP A 219 4.56 14.78 -4.45
CA TRP A 219 3.80 15.83 -5.13
C TRP A 219 2.49 16.13 -4.40
N GLN A 220 1.75 15.11 -3.95
CA GLN A 220 0.56 15.31 -3.11
C GLN A 220 0.89 16.01 -1.79
N TYR A 221 2.03 15.68 -1.20
CA TYR A 221 2.50 16.32 0.04
C TYR A 221 2.89 17.78 -0.21
N ALA A 222 3.57 18.07 -1.32
CA ALA A 222 3.91 19.43 -1.72
C ALA A 222 2.66 20.26 -2.01
N LYS A 223 1.66 19.69 -2.69
CA LYS A 223 0.36 20.36 -2.92
C LYS A 223 -0.36 20.66 -1.61
N SER A 224 -0.34 19.72 -0.67
CA SER A 224 -0.95 19.90 0.66
C SER A 224 -0.20 20.95 1.48
N ALA A 225 1.13 20.93 1.44
CA ALA A 225 1.98 21.92 2.08
C ALA A 225 1.78 23.33 1.51
N ALA A 226 1.59 23.46 0.19
CA ALA A 226 1.27 24.74 -0.45
C ALA A 226 -0.06 25.34 0.01
N VAL A 227 -1.01 24.50 0.44
CA VAL A 227 -2.31 24.91 1.01
C VAL A 227 -2.27 24.90 2.55
N PHE A 228 -1.08 24.79 3.16
CA PHE A 228 -0.88 24.72 4.61
C PHE A 228 -1.70 23.62 5.31
N LYS A 229 -2.06 22.54 4.60
CA LYS A 229 -2.76 21.38 5.15
C LYS A 229 -1.76 20.26 5.45
N VAL A 230 -1.86 19.66 6.64
CA VAL A 230 -1.06 18.47 6.98
C VAL A 230 -1.41 17.36 5.99
N PRO A 231 -0.42 16.81 5.27
CA PRO A 231 -0.65 15.79 4.25
C PRO A 231 -1.27 14.53 4.86
N GLU A 232 -2.05 13.81 4.06
CA GLU A 232 -2.62 12.54 4.48
C GLU A 232 -1.54 11.45 4.49
N TYR A 233 -1.43 10.75 5.61
CA TYR A 233 -0.51 9.62 5.74
C TYR A 233 -1.26 8.31 5.49
N HIS A 234 -0.69 7.48 4.61
CA HIS A 234 -1.20 6.13 4.33
C HIS A 234 -0.34 5.08 5.04
N PRO A 235 -0.87 4.34 6.04
CA PRO A 235 -0.19 3.19 6.61
C PRO A 235 0.13 2.17 5.51
N PHE A 236 1.21 1.41 5.68
CA PHE A 236 1.63 0.45 4.65
C PHE A 236 1.94 -0.92 5.22
N ILE A 237 1.69 -1.93 4.40
CA ILE A 237 2.12 -3.31 4.60
C ILE A 237 2.89 -3.72 3.34
N LYS A 238 4.15 -4.09 3.49
CA LYS A 238 5.04 -4.52 2.40
C LYS A 238 5.32 -6.00 2.57
N ILE A 239 4.97 -6.80 1.57
CA ILE A 239 5.25 -8.24 1.55
C ILE A 239 6.13 -8.60 0.35
N ARG A 240 6.91 -9.66 0.49
CA ARG A 240 7.68 -10.27 -0.61
C ARG A 240 7.14 -11.67 -0.89
N LEU A 241 6.81 -11.93 -2.15
CA LEU A 241 6.25 -13.20 -2.62
C LEU A 241 7.08 -13.73 -3.80
N PRO A 242 7.13 -15.06 -4.04
CA PRO A 242 7.66 -15.60 -5.28
C PRO A 242 6.94 -15.01 -6.49
N LYS A 243 7.68 -14.85 -7.59
CA LYS A 243 7.19 -14.16 -8.80
C LYS A 243 5.92 -14.79 -9.38
N ALA A 244 5.89 -16.13 -9.46
CA ALA A 244 4.75 -16.86 -10.01
C ALA A 244 3.49 -16.62 -9.19
N ASP A 245 3.61 -16.73 -7.86
CA ASP A 245 2.49 -16.54 -6.93
C ASP A 245 2.00 -15.09 -6.89
N ALA A 246 2.91 -14.12 -6.87
CA ALA A 246 2.55 -12.71 -6.95
C ALA A 246 1.73 -12.40 -8.21
N LYS A 247 2.08 -13.03 -9.34
CA LYS A 247 1.37 -12.89 -10.61
C LYS A 247 -0.01 -13.54 -10.55
N ILE A 248 -0.12 -14.74 -9.97
CA ILE A 248 -1.39 -15.46 -9.80
C ILE A 248 -2.34 -14.63 -8.93
N ILE A 249 -1.89 -14.22 -7.73
CA ILE A 249 -2.68 -13.45 -6.78
C ILE A 249 -3.15 -12.14 -7.41
N TYR A 250 -2.25 -11.38 -8.04
CA TYR A 250 -2.63 -10.11 -8.65
C TYR A 250 -3.67 -10.30 -9.74
N ARG A 251 -3.59 -11.34 -10.57
CA ARG A 251 -4.56 -11.55 -11.66
C ARG A 251 -5.89 -12.12 -11.19
N ALA A 252 -5.87 -12.95 -10.16
CA ALA A 252 -7.07 -13.59 -9.63
C ALA A 252 -7.92 -12.65 -8.76
N LEU A 253 -7.30 -11.69 -8.09
CA LEU A 253 -7.99 -10.73 -7.23
C LEU A 253 -8.85 -9.78 -8.07
N PRO A 254 -10.15 -9.56 -7.78
CA PRO A 254 -10.98 -8.60 -8.51
C PRO A 254 -10.46 -7.16 -8.36
N ARG A 255 -10.85 -6.26 -9.26
CA ARG A 255 -10.46 -4.82 -9.16
C ARG A 255 -10.98 -4.16 -7.89
N LYS A 256 -12.18 -4.54 -7.46
CA LYS A 256 -12.79 -4.14 -6.19
C LYS A 256 -12.84 -5.33 -5.22
N GLY A 257 -11.78 -6.13 -5.21
CA GLY A 257 -11.67 -7.29 -4.32
C GLY A 257 -11.51 -6.87 -2.86
N GLN A 258 -11.74 -7.83 -1.97
CA GLN A 258 -11.59 -7.64 -0.53
C GLN A 258 -10.28 -8.22 -0.01
N VAL A 259 -9.75 -7.62 1.04
CA VAL A 259 -8.55 -8.07 1.73
C VAL A 259 -8.73 -8.01 3.24
N ALA A 260 -8.35 -9.08 3.94
CA ALA A 260 -8.19 -9.07 5.40
C ALA A 260 -6.75 -9.35 5.80
N VAL A 261 -6.33 -8.81 6.94
CA VAL A 261 -4.97 -8.93 7.46
C VAL A 261 -5.02 -9.37 8.91
N TYR A 262 -4.24 -10.39 9.25
CA TYR A 262 -3.91 -10.79 10.60
C TYR A 262 -2.47 -10.39 10.94
N MET A 263 -2.28 -9.75 12.09
CA MET A 263 -0.99 -9.18 12.54
C MET A 263 -0.64 -9.62 13.95
#